data_AF-A0A402CX33-F1
#
_entry.id   AF-A0A402CX33-F1
#
_cell.length_a   1.000
_cell.length_b   1.000
_cell.length_c   1.000
_cell.angle_alpha   90.00
_cell.angle_beta   90.00
_cell.angle_gamma   90.00
#
_symmetry.space_group_name_H-M   'P 1'
#
loop_
_entity.id
_entity.type
_entity.pdbx_description
1 polymer ?
#
loop_
_entity_poly.entity_id
_entity_poly.type
_entity_poly.pdbx_seq_one_letter_code
_entity_poly.pdbx_strand_id
1 'polypeptide(L)'
;MLPGDWRPTAPNVGVSASLYWYQYITPFALTSASQFRSGPPPALNSARYAADVNEVKALGGLVSSARTPAQTQIALFNNDAIGIHYNRLARTLVSKHADLLDTARLFALLNIALSDASEFSADAKYFYNRWRPISAINLADTAGNPAVQADPLWAPLTVTPNHPDYPSRHAAGSGAGTAILDHFFGTHKPFTDTSTSLPGVTRHYESFDDFLNENIVARIYIGVHTRSATEAGAIGGQKVGEFAIATKLRPLYGHDDAGVFNLP
;
A
#
# COMPACT_ATOMS: atom_id res chain seq x y z
N MET A 1 -9.46 22.14 -13.21
CA MET A 1 -9.31 20.69 -12.95
C MET A 1 -10.68 20.06 -13.13
N LEU A 2 -10.78 19.01 -13.95
CA LEU A 2 -12.05 18.33 -14.21
C LEU A 2 -12.46 17.49 -12.98
N PRO A 3 -13.75 17.12 -12.84
CA PRO A 3 -14.16 16.11 -11.86
C PRO A 3 -13.33 14.83 -12.03
N GLY A 4 -12.86 14.25 -10.92
CA GLY A 4 -11.99 13.07 -10.93
C GLY A 4 -10.48 13.37 -10.99
N ASP A 5 -10.06 14.54 -11.46
CA ASP A 5 -8.64 14.91 -11.49
C ASP A 5 -8.12 15.22 -10.09
N TRP A 6 -6.94 14.70 -9.79
CA TRP A 6 -6.21 15.02 -8.58
C TRP A 6 -5.99 16.52 -8.47
N ARG A 7 -6.16 16.98 -7.23
CA ARG A 7 -5.98 18.35 -6.81
C ARG A 7 -5.30 18.34 -5.44
N PRO A 8 -4.45 19.33 -5.14
CA PRO A 8 -3.90 19.48 -3.81
C PRO A 8 -5.02 19.62 -2.78
N THR A 9 -4.83 19.01 -1.61
CA THR A 9 -5.76 19.04 -0.49
C THR A 9 -5.08 19.67 0.72
N ALA A 10 -5.82 20.33 1.59
CA ALA A 10 -5.26 20.91 2.81
C ALA A 10 -4.47 19.84 3.62
N PRO A 11 -3.30 20.21 4.21
CA PRO A 11 -2.70 21.54 4.26
C PRO A 11 -1.83 21.91 3.03
N ASN A 12 -1.75 21.05 2.01
CA ASN A 12 -0.81 21.19 0.88
C ASN A 12 -1.36 22.01 -0.30
N VAL A 13 -2.35 22.87 -0.07
CA VAL A 13 -2.91 23.72 -1.15
C VAL A 13 -1.81 24.67 -1.65
N GLY A 14 -1.58 24.69 -2.97
CA GLY A 14 -0.50 25.46 -3.59
C GLY A 14 0.87 24.78 -3.60
N VAL A 15 0.99 23.57 -3.05
CA VAL A 15 2.23 22.78 -3.06
C VAL A 15 2.21 21.79 -4.22
N SER A 16 3.29 21.74 -5.01
CA SER A 16 3.45 20.77 -6.10
C SER A 16 3.32 19.33 -5.63
N ALA A 17 2.72 18.49 -6.45
CA ALA A 17 2.53 17.06 -6.16
C ALA A 17 3.87 16.40 -5.81
N SER A 18 3.90 15.63 -4.72
CA SER A 18 5.09 14.95 -4.23
C SER A 18 5.23 13.55 -4.84
N LEU A 19 6.44 13.02 -4.95
CA LEU A 19 6.75 11.69 -5.53
C LEU A 19 6.61 11.57 -7.05
N TYR A 20 6.33 12.66 -7.78
CA TYR A 20 6.28 12.66 -9.25
C TYR A 20 7.55 12.11 -9.91
N TRP A 21 8.72 12.39 -9.33
CA TRP A 21 10.00 11.97 -9.87
C TRP A 21 10.27 10.46 -9.76
N TYR A 22 9.54 9.72 -8.91
CA TYR A 22 9.76 8.28 -8.74
C TYR A 22 9.53 7.50 -10.03
N GLN A 23 8.62 7.93 -10.90
CA GLN A 23 8.35 7.25 -12.16
C GLN A 23 9.51 7.33 -13.17
N TYR A 24 10.53 8.16 -12.90
CA TYR A 24 11.72 8.33 -13.74
C TYR A 24 12.98 7.72 -13.14
N ILE A 25 12.90 7.14 -11.95
CA ILE A 25 14.00 6.37 -11.37
C ILE A 25 14.15 5.10 -12.21
N THR A 26 15.38 4.72 -12.52
CA THR A 26 15.68 3.43 -13.14
C THR A 26 15.39 2.31 -12.15
N PRO A 27 14.45 1.38 -12.44
CA PRO A 27 14.15 0.30 -11.53
C PRO A 27 15.31 -0.67 -11.35
N PHE A 28 15.35 -1.35 -10.20
CA PHE A 28 16.35 -2.37 -9.93
C PHE A 28 16.00 -3.70 -10.62
N ALA A 29 14.75 -4.14 -10.48
CA ALA A 29 14.23 -5.36 -11.06
C ALA A 29 13.43 -5.11 -12.34
N LEU A 30 12.44 -4.22 -12.29
CA LEU A 30 11.55 -3.96 -13.42
C LEU A 30 12.32 -3.42 -14.65
N THR A 31 11.77 -3.69 -15.82
CA THR A 31 12.23 -3.13 -17.10
C THR A 31 11.81 -1.67 -17.26
N SER A 32 10.68 -1.28 -16.66
CA SER A 32 10.20 0.10 -16.57
C SER A 32 9.20 0.22 -15.42
N ALA A 33 9.00 1.43 -14.89
CA ALA A 33 7.98 1.71 -13.87
C ALA A 33 6.56 1.30 -14.33
N SER A 34 6.30 1.35 -15.63
CA SER A 34 5.00 0.99 -16.22
C SER A 34 4.76 -0.51 -16.41
N GLN A 35 5.77 -1.38 -16.18
CA GLN A 35 5.70 -2.80 -16.51
C GLN A 35 4.48 -3.51 -15.92
N PHE A 36 4.09 -3.14 -14.69
CA PHE A 36 2.92 -3.68 -14.01
C PHE A 36 1.83 -2.65 -13.74
N ARG A 37 1.80 -1.54 -14.51
CA ARG A 37 0.77 -0.50 -14.38
C ARG A 37 -0.61 -1.17 -14.30
N SER A 38 -1.33 -0.89 -13.22
CA SER A 38 -2.67 -1.42 -13.00
C SER A 38 -3.61 -0.98 -14.11
N GLY A 39 -4.74 -1.67 -14.29
CA GLY A 39 -5.82 -1.16 -15.14
C GLY A 39 -6.35 0.21 -14.68
N PRO A 40 -7.22 0.86 -15.47
CA PRO A 40 -7.76 2.16 -15.08
C PRO A 40 -8.60 2.08 -13.79
N PRO A 41 -8.64 3.15 -12.98
CA PRO A 41 -9.54 3.23 -11.82
C PRO A 41 -11.01 3.17 -12.26
N PRO A 42 -11.94 2.79 -11.37
CA PRO A 42 -13.36 2.80 -11.68
C PRO A 42 -13.83 4.15 -12.25
N ALA A 43 -14.63 4.10 -13.30
CA ALA A 43 -15.24 5.30 -13.90
C ALA A 43 -16.10 6.03 -12.86
N LEU A 44 -16.12 7.37 -12.89
CA LEU A 44 -16.81 8.17 -11.87
C LEU A 44 -18.32 7.88 -11.80
N ASN A 45 -18.96 7.56 -12.91
CA ASN A 45 -20.38 7.21 -12.97
C ASN A 45 -20.69 5.73 -12.65
N SER A 46 -19.69 4.93 -12.30
CA SER A 46 -19.88 3.49 -12.05
C SER A 46 -20.38 3.19 -10.63
N ALA A 47 -21.07 2.06 -10.46
CA ALA A 47 -21.45 1.55 -9.14
C ALA A 47 -20.23 1.23 -8.26
N ARG A 48 -19.12 0.74 -8.85
CA ARG A 48 -17.89 0.45 -8.10
C ARG A 48 -17.27 1.70 -7.51
N TYR A 49 -17.24 2.81 -8.27
CA TYR A 49 -16.79 4.09 -7.73
C TYR A 49 -17.65 4.55 -6.56
N ALA A 50 -18.97 4.45 -6.68
CA ALA A 50 -19.87 4.85 -5.60
C ALA A 50 -19.68 4.01 -4.34
N ALA A 51 -19.54 2.69 -4.48
CA ALA A 51 -19.27 1.79 -3.37
C ALA A 51 -17.97 2.14 -2.64
N ASP A 52 -16.87 2.33 -3.40
CA ASP A 52 -15.57 2.68 -2.84
C ASP A 52 -15.59 4.02 -2.09
N VAL A 53 -16.22 5.05 -2.66
CA VAL A 53 -16.27 6.38 -2.03
C VAL A 53 -17.16 6.37 -0.79
N ASN A 54 -18.31 5.69 -0.86
CA ASN A 54 -19.22 5.59 0.30
C ASN A 54 -18.60 4.77 1.43
N GLU A 55 -17.81 3.75 1.14
CA GLU A 55 -17.05 3.01 2.14
C GLU A 55 -16.05 3.92 2.86
N VAL A 56 -15.26 4.70 2.12
CA VAL A 56 -14.32 5.66 2.72
C VAL A 56 -15.06 6.75 3.47
N LYS A 57 -16.19 7.25 2.95
CA LYS A 57 -17.00 8.27 3.64
C LYS A 57 -17.47 7.77 5.00
N ALA A 58 -17.98 6.53 5.05
CA ALA A 58 -18.47 5.91 6.28
C ALA A 58 -17.34 5.61 7.27
N LEU A 59 -16.23 5.03 6.81
CA LEU A 59 -15.21 4.43 7.68
C LEU A 59 -13.92 5.23 7.80
N GLY A 60 -13.68 6.22 6.95
CA GLY A 60 -12.40 6.93 6.84
C GLY A 60 -12.39 8.33 7.46
N GLY A 61 -13.54 8.84 7.89
CA GLY A 61 -13.68 10.21 8.39
C GLY A 61 -13.01 10.43 9.75
N LEU A 62 -12.55 11.66 10.02
CA LEU A 62 -12.03 12.09 11.32
C LEU A 62 -13.02 11.79 12.45
N VAL A 63 -14.29 12.07 12.18
CA VAL A 63 -15.44 11.62 12.98
C VAL A 63 -16.17 10.56 12.19
N SER A 64 -16.39 9.39 12.79
CA SER A 64 -17.16 8.30 12.18
C SER A 64 -17.96 7.56 13.26
N SER A 65 -19.25 7.37 13.02
CA SER A 65 -20.12 6.53 13.84
C SER A 65 -20.10 5.05 13.41
N ALA A 66 -19.53 4.75 12.24
CA ALA A 66 -19.47 3.40 11.69
C ALA A 66 -18.13 2.70 11.96
N ARG A 67 -17.01 3.45 12.01
CA ARG A 67 -15.68 2.90 12.27
C ARG A 67 -15.56 2.49 13.74
N THR A 68 -15.26 1.23 14.00
CA THR A 68 -15.07 0.71 15.36
C THR A 68 -13.73 1.15 15.96
N PRO A 69 -13.57 1.07 17.30
CA PRO A 69 -12.28 1.30 17.95
C PRO A 69 -11.17 0.37 17.42
N ALA A 70 -11.49 -0.90 17.17
CA ALA A 70 -10.55 -1.87 16.60
C ALA A 70 -10.09 -1.46 15.18
N GLN A 71 -11.02 -1.01 14.33
CA GLN A 71 -10.68 -0.48 13.00
C GLN A 71 -9.81 0.78 13.09
N THR A 72 -10.05 1.65 14.08
CA THR A 72 -9.18 2.82 14.32
C THR A 72 -7.77 2.39 14.74
N GLN A 73 -7.63 1.37 15.59
CA GLN A 73 -6.33 0.83 15.96
C GLN A 73 -5.60 0.24 14.74
N ILE A 74 -6.29 -0.54 13.89
CA ILE A 74 -5.75 -1.04 12.62
C ILE A 74 -5.26 0.11 11.72
N ALA A 75 -6.07 1.16 11.60
CA ALA A 75 -5.79 2.33 10.79
C ALA A 75 -4.48 3.03 11.22
N LEU A 76 -4.31 3.24 12.53
CA LEU A 76 -3.16 3.93 13.09
C LEU A 76 -1.92 3.02 13.18
N PHE A 77 -2.12 1.70 13.37
CA PHE A 77 -1.03 0.72 13.41
C PHE A 77 -0.33 0.61 12.05
N ASN A 78 -1.06 0.57 10.94
CA ASN A 78 -0.48 0.43 9.60
C ASN A 78 -0.26 1.78 8.89
N ASN A 79 0.15 2.82 9.64
CA ASN A 79 0.39 4.16 9.10
C ASN A 79 1.86 4.62 9.18
N ASP A 80 2.77 3.71 9.47
CA ASP A 80 4.20 3.93 9.40
C ASP A 80 4.71 3.91 7.94
N ALA A 81 5.98 4.29 7.77
CA ALA A 81 6.59 4.28 6.45
C ALA A 81 6.86 2.83 6.03
N ILE A 82 6.40 2.44 4.84
CA ILE A 82 6.42 1.03 4.39
C ILE A 82 7.83 0.40 4.43
N GLY A 83 8.85 1.17 4.04
CA GLY A 83 10.25 0.71 4.10
C GLY A 83 10.72 0.45 5.53
N ILE A 84 10.32 1.28 6.49
CA ILE A 84 10.65 1.10 7.92
C ILE A 84 9.89 -0.11 8.48
N HIS A 85 8.60 -0.23 8.17
CA HIS A 85 7.73 -1.31 8.64
C HIS A 85 8.28 -2.68 8.23
N TYR A 86 8.46 -2.89 6.92
CA TYR A 86 8.85 -4.20 6.40
C TYR A 86 10.29 -4.58 6.74
N ASN A 87 11.22 -3.62 6.79
CA ASN A 87 12.59 -3.91 7.28
C ASN A 87 12.61 -4.19 8.78
N ARG A 88 11.74 -3.57 9.59
CA ARG A 88 11.60 -3.91 11.01
C ARG A 88 11.04 -5.32 11.19
N LEU A 89 9.97 -5.65 10.47
CA LEU A 89 9.37 -6.98 10.50
C LEU A 89 10.37 -8.07 10.03
N ALA A 90 11.08 -7.85 8.93
CA ALA A 90 12.11 -8.78 8.46
C ALA A 90 13.17 -9.06 9.54
N ARG A 91 13.66 -8.02 10.23
CA ARG A 91 14.63 -8.17 11.33
C ARG A 91 14.08 -8.96 12.52
N THR A 92 12.78 -8.90 12.79
CA THR A 92 12.18 -9.69 13.88
C THR A 92 11.94 -11.15 13.50
N LEU A 93 11.83 -11.45 12.19
CA LEU A 93 11.59 -12.80 11.69
C LEU A 93 12.88 -13.60 11.46
N VAL A 94 13.98 -12.94 11.12
CA VAL A 94 15.29 -13.60 10.94
C VAL A 94 15.76 -14.21 12.27
N SER A 95 16.06 -15.51 12.25
CA SER A 95 16.65 -16.23 13.40
C SER A 95 18.02 -15.65 13.78
N LYS A 96 18.37 -15.69 15.07
CA LYS A 96 19.70 -15.29 15.56
C LYS A 96 20.86 -16.12 14.98
N HIS A 97 20.54 -17.31 14.45
CA HIS A 97 21.50 -18.24 13.85
C HIS A 97 21.37 -18.32 12.33
N ALA A 98 20.63 -17.41 11.71
CA ALA A 98 20.46 -17.35 10.28
C ALA A 98 21.80 -17.14 9.56
N ASP A 99 21.95 -17.77 8.39
CA ASP A 99 23.12 -17.59 7.55
C ASP A 99 23.23 -16.14 7.07
N LEU A 100 24.47 -15.65 7.00
CA LEU A 100 24.76 -14.26 6.62
C LEU A 100 24.36 -13.97 5.17
N LEU A 101 24.62 -14.89 4.25
CA LEU A 101 24.34 -14.71 2.84
C LEU A 101 22.83 -14.74 2.59
N ASP A 102 22.11 -15.65 3.24
CA ASP A 102 20.64 -15.71 3.16
C ASP A 102 19.99 -14.46 3.74
N THR A 103 20.49 -13.98 4.89
CA THR A 103 20.02 -12.73 5.49
C THR A 103 20.29 -11.54 4.58
N ALA A 104 21.50 -11.43 4.03
CA ALA A 104 21.85 -10.36 3.09
C ALA A 104 20.97 -10.39 1.84
N ARG A 105 20.68 -11.57 1.33
CA ARG A 105 19.83 -11.78 0.16
C ARG A 105 18.36 -11.41 0.43
N LEU A 106 17.81 -11.79 1.58
CA LEU A 106 16.47 -11.36 2.02
C LEU A 106 16.35 -9.84 2.00
N PHE A 107 17.26 -9.13 2.68
CA PHE A 107 17.20 -7.67 2.76
C PHE A 107 17.45 -7.00 1.40
N ALA A 108 18.31 -7.56 0.56
CA ALA A 108 18.54 -7.06 -0.79
C ALA A 108 17.27 -7.19 -1.65
N LEU A 109 16.65 -8.38 -1.72
CA LEU A 109 15.41 -8.58 -2.48
C LEU A 109 14.25 -7.76 -1.93
N LEU A 110 14.13 -7.67 -0.60
CA LEU A 110 13.08 -6.86 0.05
C LEU A 110 13.17 -5.40 -0.37
N ASN A 111 14.36 -4.79 -0.30
CA ASN A 111 14.51 -3.38 -0.61
C ASN A 111 14.50 -3.09 -2.13
N ILE A 112 14.93 -4.04 -2.97
CA ILE A 112 14.70 -4.00 -4.43
C ILE A 112 13.20 -3.93 -4.71
N ALA A 113 12.41 -4.86 -4.15
CA ALA A 113 10.98 -4.93 -4.41
C ALA A 113 10.22 -3.69 -3.88
N LEU A 114 10.57 -3.19 -2.70
CA LEU A 114 9.96 -1.99 -2.12
C LEU A 114 10.28 -0.71 -2.91
N SER A 115 11.49 -0.61 -3.49
CA SER A 115 11.87 0.50 -4.37
C SER A 115 11.05 0.46 -5.65
N ASP A 116 11.09 -0.66 -6.36
CA ASP A 116 10.40 -0.84 -7.63
C ASP A 116 8.86 -0.69 -7.48
N ALA A 117 8.28 -1.11 -6.35
CA ALA A 117 6.86 -0.88 -6.05
C ALA A 117 6.52 0.62 -5.89
N SER A 118 7.46 1.44 -5.40
CA SER A 118 7.30 2.89 -5.33
C SER A 118 7.30 3.52 -6.72
N GLU A 119 8.14 3.02 -7.62
CA GLU A 119 8.24 3.50 -9.00
C GLU A 119 7.00 3.11 -9.81
N PHE A 120 6.58 1.84 -9.72
CA PHE A 120 5.32 1.35 -10.30
C PHE A 120 4.11 2.18 -9.85
N SER A 121 3.96 2.38 -8.54
CA SER A 121 2.82 3.11 -8.02
C SER A 121 2.87 4.60 -8.36
N ALA A 122 4.06 5.21 -8.46
CA ALA A 122 4.21 6.58 -8.93
C ALA A 122 3.80 6.72 -10.40
N ASP A 123 4.30 5.86 -11.29
CA ASP A 123 3.93 5.83 -12.70
C ASP A 123 2.40 5.77 -12.88
N ALA A 124 1.75 4.79 -12.25
CA ALA A 124 0.29 4.63 -12.37
C ALA A 124 -0.48 5.83 -11.76
N LYS A 125 -0.03 6.39 -10.63
CA LYS A 125 -0.63 7.58 -10.01
C LYS A 125 -0.66 8.77 -10.93
N TYR A 126 0.46 9.06 -11.59
CA TYR A 126 0.58 10.23 -12.45
C TYR A 126 0.04 9.98 -13.86
N PHE A 127 -0.05 8.73 -14.28
CA PHE A 127 -0.77 8.34 -15.50
C PHE A 127 -2.29 8.53 -15.35
N TYR A 128 -2.89 8.07 -14.25
CA TYR A 128 -4.34 8.16 -14.04
C TYR A 128 -4.80 9.45 -13.36
N ASN A 129 -3.90 10.16 -12.68
CA ASN A 129 -4.14 11.43 -12.00
C ASN A 129 -5.44 11.47 -11.18
N ARG A 130 -5.78 10.38 -10.48
CA ARG A 130 -7.06 10.23 -9.77
C ARG A 130 -7.09 11.04 -8.47
N TRP A 131 -8.19 11.76 -8.23
CA TRP A 131 -8.43 12.50 -7.00
C TRP A 131 -8.51 11.62 -5.74
N ARG A 132 -8.22 12.25 -4.60
CA ARG A 132 -8.27 11.61 -3.28
C ARG A 132 -9.71 11.49 -2.77
N PRO A 133 -10.00 10.57 -1.82
CA PRO A 133 -11.33 10.43 -1.25
C PRO A 133 -11.92 11.73 -0.70
N ILE A 134 -11.12 12.57 -0.02
CA ILE A 134 -11.59 13.88 0.45
C ILE A 134 -12.15 14.75 -0.69
N SER A 135 -11.50 14.80 -1.86
CA SER A 135 -12.03 15.54 -3.00
C SER A 135 -13.25 14.85 -3.62
N ALA A 136 -13.22 13.52 -3.69
CA ALA A 136 -14.32 12.71 -4.21
C ALA A 136 -15.61 12.86 -3.39
N ILE A 137 -15.48 12.99 -2.06
CA ILE A 137 -16.60 13.16 -1.12
C ILE A 137 -17.05 14.62 -1.08
N ASN A 138 -16.13 15.58 -0.94
CA ASN A 138 -16.50 16.98 -0.77
C ASN A 138 -17.09 17.58 -2.05
N LEU A 139 -16.75 17.02 -3.21
CA LEU A 139 -17.18 17.49 -4.53
C LEU A 139 -17.99 16.43 -5.30
N ALA A 140 -18.63 15.50 -4.61
CA ALA A 140 -19.34 14.38 -5.23
C ALA A 140 -20.39 14.83 -6.26
N ASP A 141 -21.06 15.96 -6.02
CA ASP A 141 -22.06 16.54 -6.92
C ASP A 141 -21.48 16.90 -8.30
N THR A 142 -20.16 17.11 -8.40
CA THR A 142 -19.46 17.38 -9.66
C THR A 142 -19.13 16.12 -10.45
N ALA A 143 -19.19 14.93 -9.83
CA ALA A 143 -18.79 13.65 -10.44
C ALA A 143 -19.91 13.03 -11.30
N GLY A 144 -21.14 13.55 -11.23
CA GLY A 144 -22.28 13.04 -11.99
C GLY A 144 -22.75 11.65 -11.57
N ASN A 145 -22.44 11.22 -10.34
CA ASN A 145 -22.87 9.93 -9.80
C ASN A 145 -23.87 10.14 -8.65
N PRO A 146 -25.18 9.92 -8.87
CA PRO A 146 -26.22 10.20 -7.87
C PRO A 146 -26.14 9.26 -6.65
N ALA A 147 -25.39 8.17 -6.72
CA ALA A 147 -25.20 7.26 -5.59
C ALA A 147 -24.14 7.75 -4.58
N VAL A 148 -23.47 8.88 -4.83
CA VAL A 148 -22.52 9.50 -3.91
C VAL A 148 -23.02 10.90 -3.55
N GLN A 149 -23.40 11.08 -2.30
CA GLN A 149 -23.83 12.39 -1.80
C GLN A 149 -22.62 13.21 -1.37
N ALA A 150 -22.57 14.48 -1.77
CA ALA A 150 -21.51 15.37 -1.32
C ALA A 150 -21.55 15.58 0.20
N ASP A 151 -20.38 15.74 0.80
CA ASP A 151 -20.24 16.21 2.18
C ASP A 151 -19.03 17.17 2.23
N PRO A 152 -19.26 18.48 2.04
CA PRO A 152 -18.18 19.46 1.98
C PRO A 152 -17.36 19.59 3.28
N LEU A 153 -17.89 19.11 4.41
CA LEU A 153 -17.25 19.17 5.72
C LEU A 153 -16.52 17.88 6.09
N TRP A 154 -16.63 16.84 5.27
CA TRP A 154 -15.92 15.59 5.52
C TRP A 154 -14.40 15.81 5.46
N ALA A 155 -13.72 15.28 6.47
CA ALA A 155 -12.27 15.25 6.55
C ALA A 155 -11.80 13.84 6.91
N PRO A 156 -10.70 13.36 6.33
CA PRO A 156 -10.14 12.05 6.65
C PRO A 156 -9.54 12.02 8.06
N LEU A 157 -9.44 10.81 8.64
CA LEU A 157 -8.81 10.60 9.95
C LEU A 157 -7.34 11.04 9.99
N THR A 158 -6.63 10.91 8.87
CA THR A 158 -5.23 11.36 8.74
C THR A 158 -5.06 12.33 7.58
N VAL A 159 -4.02 13.17 7.64
CA VAL A 159 -3.71 14.12 6.57
C VAL A 159 -3.54 13.38 5.24
N THR A 160 -4.26 13.86 4.21
CA THR A 160 -4.17 13.30 2.86
C THR A 160 -2.79 13.56 2.25
N PRO A 161 -2.04 12.52 1.81
CA PRO A 161 -0.74 12.74 1.20
C PRO A 161 -0.83 13.47 -0.16
N ASN A 162 0.14 14.34 -0.44
CA ASN A 162 0.12 15.28 -1.56
C ASN A 162 0.44 14.68 -2.94
N HIS A 163 -0.28 13.64 -3.34
CA HIS A 163 -0.14 12.98 -4.64
C HIS A 163 -1.43 12.22 -5.01
N PRO A 164 -1.62 11.80 -6.29
CA PRO A 164 -2.82 11.09 -6.74
C PRO A 164 -3.15 9.84 -5.94
N ASP A 165 -4.42 9.44 -5.96
CA ASP A 165 -4.97 8.32 -5.19
C ASP A 165 -4.54 6.96 -5.72
N TYR A 166 -4.74 6.72 -7.02
CA TYR A 166 -4.79 5.37 -7.58
C TYR A 166 -3.52 5.00 -8.34
N PRO A 167 -2.87 3.86 -8.05
CA PRO A 167 -3.15 2.93 -6.94
C PRO A 167 -2.50 3.40 -5.63
N SER A 168 -2.84 2.79 -4.49
CA SER A 168 -2.23 3.07 -3.19
C SER A 168 -0.76 2.65 -3.17
N ARG A 169 0.16 3.60 -2.94
CA ARG A 169 1.60 3.31 -2.81
C ARG A 169 1.90 2.45 -1.58
N HIS A 170 1.21 2.70 -0.48
CA HIS A 170 1.39 1.92 0.74
C HIS A 170 0.99 0.46 0.49
N ALA A 171 -0.17 0.22 -0.14
CA ALA A 171 -0.58 -1.13 -0.50
C ALA A 171 0.33 -1.80 -1.55
N ALA A 172 0.87 -1.03 -2.50
CA ALA A 172 1.87 -1.55 -3.44
C ALA A 172 3.16 -2.01 -2.75
N GLY A 173 3.68 -1.21 -1.82
CA GLY A 173 4.81 -1.64 -1.00
C GLY A 173 4.44 -2.81 -0.10
N SER A 174 3.22 -2.84 0.45
CA SER A 174 2.75 -3.96 1.27
C SER A 174 2.73 -5.26 0.47
N GLY A 175 2.13 -5.27 -0.73
CA GLY A 175 2.08 -6.45 -1.59
C GLY A 175 3.48 -6.93 -1.98
N ALA A 176 4.38 -6.01 -2.33
CA ALA A 176 5.76 -6.35 -2.69
C ALA A 176 6.54 -6.92 -1.50
N GLY A 177 6.50 -6.25 -0.36
CA GLY A 177 7.19 -6.70 0.84
C GLY A 177 6.65 -8.02 1.37
N THR A 178 5.33 -8.20 1.37
CA THR A 178 4.69 -9.45 1.78
C THR A 178 5.08 -10.60 0.86
N ALA A 179 5.11 -10.41 -0.47
CA ALA A 179 5.57 -11.45 -1.40
C ALA A 179 7.02 -11.89 -1.14
N ILE A 180 7.91 -10.94 -0.81
CA ILE A 180 9.29 -11.30 -0.42
C ILE A 180 9.33 -12.07 0.91
N LEU A 181 8.63 -11.59 1.94
CA LEU A 181 8.64 -12.28 3.24
C LEU A 181 8.01 -13.68 3.14
N ASP A 182 6.92 -13.81 2.41
CA ASP A 182 6.25 -15.07 2.13
C ASP A 182 7.19 -16.10 1.49
N HIS A 183 7.94 -15.68 0.46
CA HIS A 183 8.94 -16.51 -0.21
C HIS A 183 10.01 -17.07 0.74
N PHE A 184 10.52 -16.25 1.65
CA PHE A 184 11.62 -16.64 2.55
C PHE A 184 11.17 -17.39 3.81
N PHE A 185 9.97 -17.09 4.33
CA PHE A 185 9.51 -17.59 5.62
C PHE A 185 8.36 -18.63 5.50
N GLY A 186 7.73 -18.74 4.34
CA GLY A 186 6.62 -19.64 4.07
C GLY A 186 5.24 -19.02 4.36
N THR A 187 4.22 -19.53 3.67
CA THR A 187 2.86 -18.96 3.60
C THR A 187 2.07 -18.94 4.91
N HIS A 188 2.28 -19.92 5.77
CA HIS A 188 1.59 -20.06 7.04
C HIS A 188 2.54 -19.83 8.22
N LYS A 189 3.30 -18.75 8.17
CA LYS A 189 4.18 -18.32 9.27
C LYS A 189 3.39 -17.42 10.22
N PRO A 190 3.02 -17.86 11.44
CA PRO A 190 2.49 -16.94 12.43
C PRO A 190 3.60 -16.02 12.93
N PHE A 191 3.28 -14.75 13.14
CA PHE A 191 4.22 -13.78 13.66
C PHE A 191 3.54 -12.67 14.47
N THR A 192 4.39 -11.95 15.19
CA THR A 192 4.00 -10.81 15.99
C THR A 192 4.69 -9.58 15.44
N ASP A 193 3.93 -8.51 15.30
CA ASP A 193 4.41 -7.25 14.75
C ASP A 193 4.12 -6.09 15.70
N THR A 194 4.92 -5.05 15.58
CA THR A 194 4.77 -3.77 16.30
C THR A 194 4.61 -2.65 15.27
N SER A 195 4.38 -1.41 15.67
CA SER A 195 4.32 -0.29 14.73
C SER A 195 5.00 0.93 15.29
N THR A 196 5.75 1.64 14.43
CA THR A 196 6.32 2.95 14.82
C THR A 196 5.28 4.06 14.81
N SER A 197 4.17 3.91 14.07
CA SER A 197 3.07 4.88 14.07
C SER A 197 2.09 4.65 15.22
N LEU A 198 2.18 3.51 15.90
CA LEU A 198 1.41 3.23 17.11
C LEU A 198 2.26 2.48 18.17
N PRO A 199 3.24 3.16 18.81
CA PRO A 199 4.11 2.54 19.80
C PRO A 199 3.35 1.92 20.97
N GLY A 200 3.84 0.77 21.45
CA GLY A 200 3.23 0.04 22.56
C GLY A 200 2.06 -0.87 22.17
N VAL A 201 1.61 -0.82 20.91
CA VAL A 201 0.64 -1.78 20.37
C VAL A 201 1.37 -2.89 19.63
N THR A 202 0.92 -4.11 19.89
CA THR A 202 1.41 -5.34 19.27
C THR A 202 0.23 -6.03 18.58
N ARG A 203 0.46 -6.58 17.39
CA ARG A 203 -0.54 -7.33 16.63
C ARG A 203 0.01 -8.70 16.28
N HIS A 204 -0.87 -9.71 16.28
CA HIS A 204 -0.56 -11.08 15.91
C HIS A 204 -1.24 -11.40 14.59
N TYR A 205 -0.53 -12.09 13.71
CA TYR A 205 -1.02 -12.55 12.42
C TYR A 205 -0.70 -14.02 12.25
N GLU A 206 -1.65 -14.78 11.69
CA GLU A 206 -1.48 -16.20 11.39
C GLU A 206 -0.72 -16.41 10.07
N SER A 207 -0.80 -15.42 9.17
CA SER A 207 -0.17 -15.44 7.86
C SER A 207 0.20 -14.05 7.33
N PHE A 208 1.04 -14.04 6.29
CA PHE A 208 1.38 -12.85 5.53
C PHE A 208 0.18 -12.28 4.75
N ASP A 209 -0.77 -13.13 4.35
CA ASP A 209 -2.03 -12.71 3.73
C ASP A 209 -2.93 -11.95 4.70
N ASP A 210 -3.04 -12.39 5.96
CA ASP A 210 -3.80 -11.66 6.98
C ASP A 210 -3.21 -10.26 7.20
N PHE A 211 -1.88 -10.18 7.27
CA PHE A 211 -1.16 -8.93 7.41
C PHE A 211 -1.36 -8.00 6.20
N LEU A 212 -1.30 -8.53 4.98
CA LEU A 212 -1.55 -7.75 3.76
C LEU A 212 -3.01 -7.26 3.69
N ASN A 213 -3.97 -8.12 4.00
CA ASN A 213 -5.39 -7.77 4.02
C ASN A 213 -5.68 -6.66 5.04
N GLU A 214 -5.06 -6.71 6.21
CA GLU A 214 -5.16 -5.62 7.19
C GLU A 214 -4.59 -4.30 6.66
N ASN A 215 -3.42 -4.34 6.01
CA ASN A 215 -2.81 -3.17 5.37
C ASN A 215 -3.70 -2.55 4.29
N ILE A 216 -4.36 -3.38 3.48
CA ILE A 216 -5.31 -2.95 2.43
C ILE A 216 -6.46 -2.14 3.04
N VAL A 217 -7.09 -2.62 4.11
CA VAL A 217 -8.23 -1.94 4.74
C VAL A 217 -7.81 -0.76 5.62
N ALA A 218 -6.61 -0.77 6.19
CA ALA A 218 -6.13 0.32 7.04
C ALA A 218 -6.13 1.67 6.31
N ARG A 219 -5.81 1.68 5.00
CA ARG A 219 -5.77 2.92 4.21
C ARG A 219 -7.17 3.52 3.95
N ILE A 220 -8.20 2.68 3.96
CA ILE A 220 -9.62 3.07 3.93
C ILE A 220 -10.00 3.68 5.27
N TYR A 221 -9.63 3.03 6.38
CA TYR A 221 -9.96 3.48 7.74
C TYR A 221 -9.29 4.80 8.13
N ILE A 222 -8.12 5.12 7.58
CA ILE A 222 -7.51 6.45 7.74
C ILE A 222 -8.04 7.51 6.77
N GLY A 223 -8.91 7.11 5.82
CA GLY A 223 -9.62 8.01 4.91
C GLY A 223 -8.86 8.46 3.66
N VAL A 224 -7.72 7.85 3.32
CA VAL A 224 -6.83 8.42 2.28
C VAL A 224 -6.81 7.64 0.96
N HIS A 225 -7.35 6.43 0.93
CA HIS A 225 -7.45 5.61 -0.28
C HIS A 225 -8.79 4.91 -0.42
N THR A 226 -9.25 4.77 -1.66
CA THR A 226 -10.40 3.92 -2.04
C THR A 226 -10.01 2.43 -2.02
N ARG A 227 -11.00 1.54 -1.89
CA ARG A 227 -10.78 0.09 -1.96
C ARG A 227 -10.16 -0.36 -3.28
N SER A 228 -10.61 0.16 -4.42
CA SER A 228 -9.98 -0.16 -5.70
C SER A 228 -8.50 0.28 -5.74
N ALA A 229 -8.17 1.42 -5.13
CA ALA A 229 -6.78 1.87 -5.07
C ALA A 229 -5.91 0.97 -4.20
N THR A 230 -6.41 0.48 -3.07
CA THR A 230 -5.65 -0.42 -2.19
C THR A 230 -5.50 -1.81 -2.78
N GLU A 231 -6.57 -2.39 -3.33
CA GLU A 231 -6.55 -3.70 -4.01
C GLU A 231 -5.62 -3.68 -5.24
N ALA A 232 -5.75 -2.68 -6.12
CA ALA A 232 -4.88 -2.57 -7.30
C ALA A 232 -3.41 -2.34 -6.92
N GLY A 233 -3.17 -1.57 -5.84
CA GLY A 233 -1.83 -1.39 -5.28
C GLY A 233 -1.24 -2.71 -4.82
N ALA A 234 -1.92 -3.44 -3.93
CA ALA A 234 -1.47 -4.72 -3.41
C ALA A 234 -1.18 -5.75 -4.51
N ILE A 235 -2.11 -5.91 -5.47
CA ILE A 235 -1.95 -6.83 -6.61
C ILE A 235 -0.73 -6.46 -7.45
N GLY A 236 -0.55 -5.17 -7.77
CA GLY A 236 0.62 -4.71 -8.52
C GLY A 236 1.92 -4.91 -7.74
N GLY A 237 1.89 -4.67 -6.43
CA GLY A 237 3.00 -4.90 -5.51
C GLY A 237 3.43 -6.35 -5.45
N GLN A 238 2.50 -7.29 -5.31
CA GLN A 238 2.78 -8.73 -5.31
C GLN A 238 3.51 -9.14 -6.61
N LYS A 239 3.01 -8.70 -7.77
CA LYS A 239 3.68 -8.93 -9.07
C LYS A 239 5.11 -8.38 -9.11
N VAL A 240 5.36 -7.21 -8.52
CA VAL A 240 6.72 -6.65 -8.41
C VAL A 240 7.62 -7.55 -7.56
N GLY A 241 7.14 -7.99 -6.39
CA GLY A 241 7.88 -8.88 -5.50
C GLY A 241 8.21 -10.22 -6.16
N GLU A 242 7.21 -10.88 -6.74
CA GLU A 242 7.34 -12.14 -7.49
C GLU A 242 8.33 -12.00 -8.65
N PHE A 243 8.26 -10.88 -9.39
CA PHE A 243 9.19 -10.63 -10.50
C PHE A 243 10.62 -10.42 -10.01
N ALA A 244 10.82 -9.72 -8.89
CA ALA A 244 12.15 -9.54 -8.29
C ALA A 244 12.75 -10.88 -7.87
N ILE A 245 11.97 -11.75 -7.20
CA ILE A 245 12.37 -13.13 -6.85
C ILE A 245 12.78 -13.91 -8.09
N ALA A 246 11.97 -13.86 -9.15
CA ALA A 246 12.19 -14.64 -10.36
C ALA A 246 13.38 -14.18 -11.20
N THR A 247 13.85 -12.93 -11.05
CA THR A 247 14.81 -12.32 -11.98
C THR A 247 16.09 -11.83 -11.33
N LYS A 248 16.11 -11.58 -10.01
CA LYS A 248 17.26 -11.02 -9.30
C LYS A 248 17.77 -11.96 -8.22
N LEU A 249 19.08 -11.94 -8.04
CA LEU A 249 19.78 -12.63 -6.96
C LEU A 249 19.37 -14.12 -6.85
N ARG A 250 19.19 -14.82 -7.98
CA ARG A 250 18.76 -16.23 -7.96
C ARG A 250 19.84 -17.14 -7.36
N PRO A 251 19.47 -18.24 -6.66
CA PRO A 251 20.45 -19.20 -6.16
C PRO A 251 21.24 -19.82 -7.31
N LEU A 252 22.56 -19.97 -7.14
CA LEU A 252 23.43 -20.55 -8.16
C LEU A 252 23.27 -22.07 -8.31
N TYR A 253 22.78 -22.76 -7.26
CA TYR A 253 22.77 -24.23 -7.18
C TYR A 253 21.42 -24.84 -6.74
N GLY A 254 20.30 -24.24 -7.13
CA GLY A 254 18.98 -24.84 -6.88
C GLY A 254 18.63 -25.03 -5.40
N HIS A 255 19.26 -24.28 -4.49
CA HIS A 255 18.82 -24.19 -3.11
C HIS A 255 17.37 -23.69 -3.08
N ASP A 256 16.50 -24.45 -2.41
CA ASP A 256 15.14 -24.02 -2.15
C ASP A 256 15.18 -22.93 -1.09
N ASP A 257 14.69 -21.76 -1.45
CA ASP A 257 14.63 -20.59 -0.57
C ASP A 257 13.48 -20.71 0.43
N ALA A 258 12.50 -21.58 0.16
CA ALA A 258 11.32 -21.71 0.99
C ALA A 258 11.70 -22.24 2.38
N GLY A 259 11.56 -21.38 3.38
CA GLY A 259 11.81 -21.77 4.77
C GLY A 259 13.29 -21.91 5.13
N VAL A 260 14.19 -21.26 4.39
CA VAL A 260 15.61 -21.13 4.75
C VAL A 260 15.83 -20.62 6.18
N PHE A 261 14.92 -19.77 6.68
CA PHE A 261 14.95 -19.28 8.07
C PHE A 261 14.12 -20.11 9.06
N ASN A 262 13.52 -21.21 8.62
CA ASN A 262 12.74 -22.14 9.47
C ASN A 262 13.59 -23.32 9.98
N LEU A 263 14.90 -23.32 9.75
CA LEU A 263 15.81 -24.33 10.26
C LEU A 263 16.08 -24.13 11.77
N PRO A 264 16.18 -25.23 12.55
CA PRO A 264 16.25 -25.22 14.02
C PRO A 264 17.48 -24.50 14.60
#